data_AF-A0A8T5EZS1-F1
#
_entry.id   AF-A0A8T5EZS1-F1
#
_cell.length_a   1.000
_cell.length_b   1.000
_cell.length_c   1.000
_cell.angle_alpha   90.00
_cell.angle_beta   90.00
_cell.angle_gamma   90.00
#
_symmetry.space_group_name_H-M   'P 1'
#
loop_
_entity.id
_entity.type
_entity.pdbx_description
1 polymer ?
#
loop_
_entity_poly.entity_id
_entity_poly.type
_entity_poly.pdbx_seq_one_letter_code
_entity_poly.pdbx_strand_id
1 'polypeptide(L)'
;MAEYYKSRGPKTAPLTAEEIKGRYAETQEEMKEVLEWKKEEEEKLAKDKFKTHQAKSSCKRNLKKVAKRVGSVKGMLIYWKLRVEGKSHFFASIELNEYWASLKEQDAEDGL
;
A
#
# COMPACT_ATOMS: atom_id res chain seq x y z
N MET A 1 33.83 21.99 -13.77
CA MET A 1 33.39 20.77 -13.03
C MET A 1 32.68 21.06 -11.70
N ALA A 2 32.96 22.18 -11.01
CA ALA A 2 32.29 22.52 -9.73
C ALA A 2 30.86 23.09 -9.87
N GLU A 3 30.49 23.66 -11.03
CA GLU A 3 29.16 24.27 -11.23
C GLU A 3 28.06 23.25 -11.55
N TYR A 4 28.40 22.09 -12.10
CA TYR A 4 27.42 21.04 -12.44
C TYR A 4 26.79 20.39 -11.21
N TYR A 5 27.47 20.42 -10.05
CA TYR A 5 26.94 19.90 -8.79
C TYR A 5 26.14 20.94 -7.99
N LYS A 6 26.30 22.24 -8.25
CA LYS A 6 25.53 23.31 -7.56
C LYS A 6 24.06 23.38 -8.02
N SER A 7 23.75 22.93 -9.23
CA SER A 7 22.38 22.95 -9.79
C SER A 7 21.50 21.75 -9.36
N ARG A 8 22.03 20.84 -8.52
CA ARG A 8 21.28 19.71 -7.92
C ARG A 8 21.05 19.88 -6.42
N GLY A 9 20.75 21.10 -5.98
CA GLY A 9 20.18 21.33 -4.65
C GLY A 9 18.99 20.38 -4.39
N PRO A 10 18.67 20.04 -3.12
CA PRO A 10 17.62 19.07 -2.81
C PRO A 10 16.33 19.50 -3.50
N LYS A 11 15.85 18.69 -4.45
CA LYS A 11 14.77 19.08 -5.37
C LYS A 11 13.39 19.26 -4.71
N THR A 12 13.29 19.05 -3.41
CA THR A 12 12.12 19.31 -2.58
C THR A 12 12.58 19.52 -1.15
N ALA A 13 12.01 20.52 -0.47
CA ALA A 13 12.14 20.61 0.97
C ALA A 13 11.59 19.31 1.61
N PRO A 14 12.17 18.82 2.71
CA PRO A 14 11.57 17.71 3.44
C PRO A 14 10.15 18.09 3.85
N LEU A 15 9.22 17.13 3.71
CA LEU A 15 7.82 17.32 4.07
C LEU A 15 7.69 17.88 5.49
N THR A 16 6.82 18.86 5.65
CA THR A 16 6.41 19.41 6.94
C THR A 16 5.62 18.37 7.73
N ALA A 17 5.54 18.57 9.05
CA ALA A 17 4.76 17.70 9.92
C ALA A 17 3.26 17.65 9.54
N GLU A 18 2.72 18.76 9.02
CA GLU A 18 1.34 18.83 8.54
C GLU A 18 1.15 18.01 7.27
N GLU A 19 2.05 18.11 6.29
CA GLU A 19 2.01 17.28 5.09
C GLU A 19 2.15 15.79 5.41
N ILE A 20 3.02 15.42 6.36
CA ILE A 20 3.17 14.03 6.80
C ILE A 20 1.86 13.51 7.41
N LYS A 21 1.19 14.30 8.24
CA LYS A 21 -0.13 13.95 8.80
C LYS A 21 -1.20 13.85 7.71
N GLY A 22 -1.19 14.77 6.75
CA GLY A 22 -2.09 14.72 5.58
C GLY A 22 -1.92 13.43 4.79
N ARG A 23 -0.67 13.05 4.46
CA ARG A 23 -0.37 11.78 3.79
C ARG A 23 -0.82 10.56 4.59
N TYR A 24 -0.65 10.60 5.91
CA TYR A 24 -1.13 9.52 6.77
C TYR A 24 -2.66 9.39 6.71
N ALA A 25 -3.40 10.50 6.79
CA ALA A 25 -4.85 10.52 6.69
C ALA A 25 -5.35 10.03 5.32
N GLU A 26 -4.75 10.53 4.22
CA GLU A 26 -5.04 10.05 2.85
C GLU A 26 -4.86 8.54 2.73
N THR A 27 -3.75 8.01 3.28
CA THR A 27 -3.46 6.57 3.23
C THR A 27 -4.47 5.77 4.09
N GLN A 28 -4.98 6.33 5.19
CA GLN A 28 -6.03 5.71 5.99
C GLN A 28 -7.37 5.66 5.24
N GLU A 29 -7.71 6.71 4.49
CA GLU A 29 -8.90 6.73 3.63
C GLU A 29 -8.78 5.71 2.50
N GLU A 30 -7.63 5.66 1.82
CA GLU A 30 -7.35 4.66 0.80
C GLU A 30 -7.51 3.23 1.35
N MET A 31 -7.05 2.97 2.57
CA MET A 31 -7.23 1.66 3.21
C MET A 31 -8.71 1.32 3.41
N LYS A 32 -9.56 2.29 3.77
CA LYS A 32 -11.01 2.06 3.91
C LYS A 32 -11.63 1.68 2.58
N GLU A 33 -11.33 2.43 1.52
CA GLU A 33 -11.84 2.15 0.16
C GLU A 33 -11.43 0.75 -0.31
N VAL A 34 -10.16 0.37 -0.10
CA VAL A 34 -9.66 -0.95 -0.51
C VAL A 34 -10.34 -2.06 0.28
N LEU A 35 -10.63 -1.86 1.57
CA LEU A 35 -11.36 -2.82 2.39
C LEU A 35 -12.84 -2.92 2.00
N GLU A 36 -13.46 -1.82 1.59
CA GLU A 36 -14.81 -1.83 1.04
C GLU A 36 -14.86 -2.59 -0.28
N TRP A 37 -13.91 -2.32 -1.19
CA TRP A 37 -13.79 -3.09 -2.43
C TRP A 37 -13.60 -4.59 -2.17
N LYS A 38 -12.80 -4.96 -1.16
CA LYS A 38 -12.65 -6.36 -0.75
C LYS A 38 -14.00 -6.97 -0.37
N LYS A 39 -14.75 -6.31 0.52
CA LYS A 39 -16.06 -6.78 1.00
C LYS A 39 -17.05 -6.94 -0.14
N GLU A 40 -17.11 -5.98 -1.06
CA GLU A 40 -18.00 -6.06 -2.22
C GLU A 40 -17.71 -7.28 -3.10
N GLU A 41 -16.44 -7.57 -3.37
CA GLU A 41 -16.05 -8.73 -4.16
C GLU A 41 -16.31 -10.05 -3.41
N GLU A 42 -16.09 -10.09 -2.09
CA GLU A 42 -16.43 -11.25 -1.24
C GLU A 42 -17.94 -11.51 -1.25
N GLU A 43 -18.76 -10.47 -1.14
CA GLU A 43 -20.22 -10.58 -1.22
C GLU A 43 -20.69 -11.06 -2.61
N LYS A 44 -20.10 -10.54 -3.69
CA LYS A 44 -20.40 -11.00 -5.06
C LYS A 44 -20.11 -12.49 -5.18
N LEU A 45 -18.98 -12.95 -4.63
CA LEU A 45 -18.58 -14.35 -4.66
C LEU A 45 -19.52 -15.23 -3.80
N ALA A 46 -19.91 -14.77 -2.62
CA ALA A 46 -20.80 -15.48 -1.70
C ALA A 46 -22.23 -15.62 -2.25
N LYS A 47 -22.75 -14.59 -2.93
CA LYS A 47 -24.07 -14.65 -3.59
C LYS A 47 -24.08 -15.65 -4.75
N ASP A 48 -22.92 -15.92 -5.36
CA ASP A 48 -22.70 -16.83 -6.48
C ASP A 48 -23.65 -16.65 -7.69
N LYS A 49 -24.22 -15.45 -7.86
CA LYS A 49 -25.16 -15.10 -8.94
C LYS A 49 -24.43 -14.64 -10.21
N PHE A 50 -23.34 -15.31 -10.58
CA PHE A 50 -22.59 -14.93 -11.78
C PHE A 50 -23.29 -15.43 -13.04
N LYS A 51 -23.44 -14.56 -14.03
CA LYS A 51 -24.00 -14.92 -15.34
C LYS A 51 -23.12 -15.91 -16.11
N THR A 52 -21.80 -15.89 -15.89
CA THR A 52 -20.83 -16.74 -16.59
C THR A 52 -19.70 -17.19 -15.67
N HIS A 53 -19.05 -18.32 -16.00
CA HIS A 53 -17.84 -18.80 -15.31
C HIS A 53 -16.68 -17.80 -15.38
N GLN A 54 -16.59 -17.04 -16.47
CA GLN A 54 -15.59 -15.99 -16.64
C GLN A 54 -15.79 -14.86 -15.62
N ALA A 55 -17.04 -14.46 -15.37
CA ALA A 55 -17.34 -13.43 -14.36
C ALA A 55 -16.95 -13.89 -12.95
N LYS A 56 -17.26 -15.15 -12.59
CA LYS A 56 -16.83 -15.75 -11.32
C LYS A 56 -15.31 -15.81 -11.18
N SER A 57 -14.62 -16.23 -12.24
CA SER A 57 -13.15 -16.28 -12.28
C SER A 57 -12.53 -14.89 -12.18
N SER A 58 -13.16 -13.88 -12.79
CA SER A 58 -12.71 -12.48 -12.71
C SER A 58 -12.83 -11.95 -11.28
N CYS A 59 -13.95 -12.21 -10.60
CA CYS A 59 -14.14 -11.84 -9.20
C CYS A 59 -13.08 -12.48 -8.29
N LYS A 60 -12.78 -13.77 -8.46
CA LYS A 60 -11.69 -14.44 -7.72
C LYS A 60 -10.33 -13.78 -7.95
N ARG A 61 -10.01 -13.40 -9.20
CA ARG A 61 -8.76 -12.67 -9.49
C ARG A 61 -8.76 -11.26 -8.89
N ASN A 62 -9.89 -10.58 -8.88
CA ASN A 62 -10.02 -9.28 -8.22
C ASN A 62 -9.72 -9.41 -6.73
N LEU A 63 -10.24 -10.43 -6.04
CA LEU A 63 -9.91 -10.68 -4.64
C LEU A 63 -8.40 -10.84 -4.40
N LYS A 64 -7.69 -11.58 -5.27
CA LYS A 64 -6.22 -11.69 -5.20
C LYS A 64 -5.54 -10.33 -5.39
N LYS A 65 -6.03 -9.50 -6.32
CA LYS A 65 -5.50 -8.14 -6.55
C LYS A 65 -5.76 -7.22 -5.36
N VAL A 66 -6.96 -7.26 -4.79
CA VAL A 66 -7.33 -6.47 -3.62
C VAL A 66 -6.49 -6.87 -2.42
N ALA A 67 -6.27 -8.17 -2.18
CA ALA A 67 -5.38 -8.64 -1.11
C ALA A 67 -3.96 -8.05 -1.24
N LYS A 68 -3.40 -8.06 -2.46
CA LYS A 68 -2.09 -7.41 -2.72
C LYS A 68 -2.14 -5.92 -2.46
N ARG A 69 -3.22 -5.23 -2.86
CA ARG A 69 -3.39 -3.79 -2.60
C ARG A 69 -3.48 -3.50 -1.11
N VAL A 70 -4.23 -4.29 -0.33
CA VAL A 70 -4.27 -4.18 1.14
C VAL A 70 -2.86 -4.29 1.71
N GLY A 71 -2.06 -5.25 1.25
CA GLY A 71 -0.65 -5.37 1.62
C GLY A 71 0.14 -4.09 1.34
N SER A 72 0.08 -3.57 0.11
CA SER A 72 0.79 -2.35 -0.26
C SER A 72 0.41 -1.13 0.60
N VAL A 73 -0.90 -0.91 0.80
CA VAL A 73 -1.40 0.24 1.57
C VAL A 73 -1.07 0.09 3.06
N LYS A 74 -1.13 -1.14 3.62
CA LYS A 74 -0.69 -1.39 5.01
C LYS A 74 0.78 -1.03 5.21
N GLY A 75 1.65 -1.37 4.26
CA GLY A 75 3.05 -0.95 4.31
C GLY A 75 3.18 0.58 4.37
N MET A 76 2.46 1.29 3.49
CA MET A 76 2.46 2.76 3.51
C MET A 76 1.89 3.35 4.80
N LEU A 77 0.88 2.72 5.41
CA LEU A 77 0.38 3.12 6.72
C LEU A 77 1.45 2.99 7.80
N ILE A 78 2.21 1.89 7.82
CA ILE A 78 3.35 1.70 8.74
C ILE A 78 4.36 2.81 8.53
N TYR A 79 4.77 3.05 7.29
CA TYR A 79 5.71 4.10 6.93
C TYR A 79 5.26 5.48 7.42
N TRP A 80 4.04 5.90 7.08
CA TRP A 80 3.53 7.23 7.45
C TRP A 80 3.28 7.36 8.95
N LYS A 81 2.84 6.29 9.63
CA LYS A 81 2.71 6.27 11.08
C LYS A 81 4.06 6.53 11.76
N LEU A 82 5.12 5.84 11.34
CA LEU A 82 6.47 6.06 11.86
C LEU A 82 6.97 7.50 11.59
N ARG A 83 6.63 8.07 10.43
CA ARG A 83 6.94 9.47 10.10
C ARG A 83 6.19 10.45 11.00
N VAL A 84 4.91 10.19 11.32
CA VAL A 84 4.11 10.99 12.27
C VAL A 84 4.69 10.88 13.69
N GLU A 85 5.19 9.71 14.08
CA GLU A 85 5.87 9.47 15.36
C GLU A 85 7.27 10.12 15.45
N GLY A 86 7.74 10.78 14.39
CA GLY A 86 9.02 11.49 14.36
C GLY A 86 10.23 10.62 14.01
N LYS A 87 10.01 9.38 13.54
CA LYS A 87 11.10 8.54 13.02
C LYS A 87 11.65 9.12 11.72
N SER A 88 12.93 8.86 11.47
CA SER A 88 13.58 9.31 10.24
C SER A 88 12.97 8.62 9.01
N HIS A 89 13.06 9.29 7.86
CA HIS A 89 12.66 8.70 6.58
C HIS A 89 13.35 7.36 6.31
N PHE A 90 14.64 7.26 6.66
CA PHE A 90 15.43 6.05 6.49
C PHE A 90 14.88 4.89 7.34
N PHE A 91 14.63 5.13 8.63
CA PHE A 91 14.07 4.11 9.52
C PHE A 91 12.70 3.62 9.03
N ALA A 92 11.79 4.55 8.72
CA ALA A 92 10.47 4.20 8.21
C ALA A 92 10.54 3.42 6.88
N SER A 93 11.55 3.71 6.04
CA SER A 93 11.77 2.98 4.78
C SER A 93 12.29 1.56 4.99
N ILE A 94 13.09 1.31 6.04
CA ILE A 94 13.54 -0.05 6.36
C ILE A 94 12.33 -0.90 6.76
N GLU A 95 11.54 -0.41 7.72
CA GLU A 95 10.34 -1.10 8.23
C GLU A 95 9.33 -1.40 7.11
N LEU A 96 9.14 -0.46 6.18
CA LEU A 96 8.31 -0.66 4.98
C LEU A 96 8.81 -1.84 4.14
N ASN A 97 10.13 -1.88 3.88
CA ASN A 97 10.74 -2.89 3.04
C ASN A 97 10.73 -4.26 3.71
N GLU A 98 10.99 -4.33 5.01
CA GLU A 98 10.91 -5.57 5.80
C GLU A 98 9.48 -6.12 5.80
N TYR A 99 8.48 -5.25 5.99
CA TYR A 99 7.09 -5.64 5.88
C TYR A 99 6.76 -6.21 4.49
N TRP A 100 7.16 -5.53 3.40
CA TRP A 100 6.93 -6.05 2.05
C TRP A 100 7.74 -7.30 1.72
N ALA A 101 8.91 -7.50 2.32
CA ALA A 101 9.67 -8.73 2.20
C ALA A 101 8.91 -9.90 2.85
N SER A 102 8.40 -9.71 4.07
CA SER A 102 7.61 -10.75 4.77
C SER A 102 6.35 -11.15 3.99
N LEU A 103 5.69 -10.21 3.30
CA LEU A 103 4.55 -10.53 2.44
C LEU A 103 4.95 -11.38 1.23
N LYS A 104 6.14 -11.16 0.66
CA LYS A 104 6.64 -11.97 -0.47
C LYS A 104 7.02 -13.37 -0.03
N GLU A 105 7.62 -13.51 1.15
CA GLU A 105 7.93 -14.80 1.75
C GLU A 105 6.64 -15.60 2.00
N GLN A 106 5.62 -14.95 2.56
CA GLN A 106 4.31 -15.57 2.75
C GLN A 106 3.67 -15.98 1.41
N ASP A 107 3.67 -15.10 0.39
CA ASP A 107 3.17 -15.43 -0.96
C ASP A 107 3.92 -16.64 -1.56
N ALA A 108 5.21 -16.81 -1.27
CA ALA A 108 6.02 -17.94 -1.74
C ALA A 108 5.72 -19.24 -0.97
N GLU A 109 5.48 -19.17 0.34
CA GLU A 109 5.06 -20.30 1.17
C GLU A 109 3.66 -20.81 0.81
N ASP A 110 2.72 -19.89 0.56
CA ASP A 110 1.33 -20.20 0.22
C ASP A 110 1.15 -20.77 -1.21
N GLY A 111 2.24 -20.90 -1.98
CA GLY A 111 2.26 -21.58 -3.28
C GLY A 111 1.39 -20.91 -4.36
N LEU A 112 1.24 -19.58 -4.31
CA LEU A 112 0.30 -18.79 -5.12
C LEU A 112 0.88 -18.14 -6.38
#